data_AF-A0A376WXP6-F1
#
_entry.id   AF-A0A376WXP6-F1
#
_cell.length_a   1.000
_cell.length_b   1.000
_cell.length_c   1.000
_cell.angle_alpha   90.00
_cell.angle_beta   90.00
_cell.angle_gamma   90.00
#
_symmetry.space_group_name_H-M   'P 1'
#
loop_
_entity.id
_entity.type
_entity.pdbx_description
1 polymer ?
#
loop_
_entity_poly.entity_id
_entity_poly.type
_entity_poly.pdbx_seq_one_letter_code
_entity_poly.pdbx_strand_id
1 'polypeptide(L)' 'MLGATGRGLAEAVGVEDDVDIIVGTFSKSLASIGGFAVGSEAMEVLRYGSRPYILPPLLLRPALRPCARR' A
#
# COMPACT_ATOMS: atom_id res chain seq x y z
N MET A 1 17.12 -0.29 3.83
CA MET A 1 15.80 -0.96 3.81
C MET A 1 15.59 -1.64 5.15
N LEU A 2 14.35 -1.71 5.65
CA LEU A 2 14.01 -2.29 6.94
C LEU A 2 13.24 -3.61 6.72
N GLY A 3 13.52 -4.62 7.54
CA GLY A 3 12.97 -5.98 7.37
C GLY A 3 13.80 -6.83 6.39
N ALA A 4 13.71 -8.16 6.52
CA ALA A 4 14.49 -9.09 5.70
C ALA A 4 14.17 -9.00 4.19
N THR A 5 12.92 -8.63 3.85
CA THR A 5 12.48 -8.45 2.46
C THR A 5 12.24 -6.99 2.10
N GLY A 6 12.54 -6.06 3.01
CA GLY A 6 12.38 -4.62 2.77
C GLY A 6 10.95 -4.11 2.93
N ARG A 7 10.04 -4.88 3.55
CA ARG A 7 8.62 -4.50 3.75
C ARG A 7 8.41 -3.46 4.85
N GLY A 8 9.46 -3.16 5.63
CA GLY A 8 9.47 -2.06 6.59
C GLY A 8 9.63 -2.51 8.03
N LEU A 9 9.29 -1.62 8.96
CA LEU A 9 9.43 -1.86 10.40
C LEU A 9 8.48 -2.96 10.90
N ALA A 10 7.27 -3.06 10.31
CA ALA A 10 6.30 -4.09 10.68
C ALA A 10 6.85 -5.50 10.48
N GLU A 11 7.58 -5.74 9.38
CA GLU A 11 8.31 -6.99 9.15
C GLU A 11 9.48 -7.16 10.14
N ALA A 12 10.25 -6.10 10.40
CA ALA A 12 11.40 -6.16 11.31
C ALA A 12 11.02 -6.46 12.77
N VAL A 13 9.80 -6.09 13.18
CA VAL A 13 9.27 -6.31 14.54
C VAL A 13 8.34 -7.54 14.59
N GLY A 14 8.05 -8.18 13.45
CA GLY A 14 7.22 -9.38 13.38
C GLY A 14 5.73 -9.15 13.64
N VAL A 15 5.25 -7.91 13.50
CA VAL A 15 3.86 -7.50 13.75
C VAL A 15 3.09 -7.27 12.45
N GLU A 16 3.58 -7.81 11.34
CA GLU A 16 2.96 -7.64 10.02
C GLU A 16 1.54 -8.24 9.95
N ASP A 17 1.28 -9.30 10.72
CA ASP A 17 -0.03 -9.98 10.78
C ASP A 17 -1.09 -9.20 11.57
N ASP A 18 -0.67 -8.33 12.50
CA ASP A 18 -1.55 -7.46 13.28
C ASP A 18 -1.91 -6.16 12.53
N VAL A 19 -1.33 -5.93 11.35
CA VAL A 19 -1.58 -4.74 10.53
C VAL A 19 -2.64 -5.04 9.47
N ASP A 20 -3.76 -4.33 9.54
CA ASP A 20 -4.85 -4.50 8.58
C ASP A 20 -4.57 -3.87 7.21
N ILE A 21 -3.89 -2.72 7.19
CA ILE A 21 -3.57 -1.98 5.97
C ILE A 21 -2.16 -1.38 6.09
N ILE A 22 -1.30 -1.73 5.13
CA ILE A 22 0.03 -1.15 4.94
C ILE A 22 -0.05 -0.10 3.84
N VAL A 23 0.31 1.15 4.16
CA VAL A 23 0.37 2.25 3.18
C VAL A 23 1.81 2.68 2.97
N GLY A 24 2.21 2.86 1.71
CA GLY A 24 3.55 3.27 1.33
C GLY A 24 3.56 4.36 0.25
N THR A 25 4.71 4.99 0.09
CA THR A 25 4.95 5.98 -0.97
C THR A 25 6.20 5.62 -1.75
N PHE A 26 6.17 5.87 -3.05
CA PHE A 26 7.29 5.62 -3.94
C PHE A 26 8.35 6.73 -3.90
N SER A 27 8.08 7.88 -3.27
CA SER A 27 8.95 9.07 -3.32
C SER A 27 10.12 9.10 -2.34
N LYS A 28 10.30 8.06 -1.54
CA LYS A 28 11.45 7.92 -0.63
C LYS A 28 12.47 6.95 -1.23
N SER A 29 12.53 5.74 -0.68
CA SER A 29 13.51 4.71 -1.05
C SER A 29 13.44 4.26 -2.52
N LEU A 30 12.31 4.48 -3.19
CA LEU A 30 12.08 4.13 -4.60
C LEU A 30 12.28 5.31 -5.57
N ALA A 31 12.55 6.52 -5.06
CA ALA A 31 12.79 7.75 -5.82
C ALA A 31 11.81 8.00 -6.99
N SER A 32 10.55 7.57 -6.84
CA SER A 32 9.50 7.60 -7.86
C SER A 32 8.26 8.33 -7.34
N ILE A 33 7.26 8.55 -8.18
CA ILE A 33 6.07 9.32 -7.81
C ILE A 33 4.89 8.36 -7.65
N GLY A 34 4.18 8.46 -6.52
CA GLY A 34 2.98 7.70 -6.26
C GLY A 34 2.89 7.15 -4.83
N GLY A 35 1.74 6.57 -4.54
CA GLY A 35 1.45 5.87 -3.29
C GLY A 35 0.77 4.55 -3.57
N PHE A 36 0.91 3.63 -2.63
CA PHE A 36 0.27 2.33 -2.69
C PHE A 36 -0.30 1.97 -1.32
N ALA A 37 -1.33 1.14 -1.33
CA ALA A 37 -1.88 0.55 -0.13
C ALA A 37 -2.10 -0.95 -0.37
N VAL A 38 -1.83 -1.76 0.65
CA VAL A 38 -1.93 -3.22 0.64
C VAL A 38 -2.64 -3.67 1.91
N GLY A 39 -3.51 -4.66 1.79
CA GLY A 39 -4.37 -5.15 2.87
C GLY A 39 -5.43 -6.10 2.30
N SER A 40 -6.49 -6.36 3.04
CA SER A 40 -7.49 -7.38 2.68
C SER A 40 -8.35 -7.01 1.46
N GLU A 41 -9.14 -7.97 0.95
CA GLU A 41 -10.12 -7.79 -0.13
C GLU A 41 -11.07 -6.60 0.08
N ALA A 42 -11.31 -6.20 1.35
CA ALA A 42 -12.11 -5.03 1.70
C ALA A 42 -11.55 -3.71 1.13
N MET A 43 -10.28 -3.67 0.73
CA MET A 43 -9.68 -2.52 0.08
C MET A 43 -10.25 -2.22 -1.30
N GLU A 44 -10.99 -3.15 -1.92
CA GLU A 44 -11.70 -2.86 -3.17
C GLU A 44 -12.72 -1.72 -2.99
N VAL A 45 -13.31 -1.60 -1.78
CA VAL A 45 -14.21 -0.50 -1.42
C VAL A 45 -13.49 0.87 -1.52
N LEU A 46 -12.20 0.93 -1.18
CA LEU A 46 -11.42 2.17 -1.29
C LEU A 46 -11.26 2.60 -2.75
N ARG A 47 -11.30 1.68 -3.72
CA ARG A 47 -11.26 2.04 -5.14
C ARG A 47 -12.50 2.78 -5.60
N TYR A 48 -13.66 2.44 -5.03
CA TYR A 48 -14.96 3.04 -5.37
C TYR A 48 -15.36 4.20 -4.46
N GLY A 49 -14.77 4.31 -3.26
CA GLY A 49 -15.05 5.37 -2.29
C GLY A 49 -14.01 6.50 -2.25
N SER A 50 -12.78 6.25 -2.70
CA SER A 50 -11.70 7.23 -2.60
C SER A 50 -11.68 8.18 -3.80
N ARG A 51 -12.09 9.44 -3.57
CA ARG A 51 -12.01 10.51 -4.58
C ARG A 51 -10.63 10.63 -5.26
N PRO A 52 -9.47 10.55 -4.56
CA PRO A 52 -8.17 10.59 -5.23
C PRO A 52 -7.85 9.34 -6.06
N TYR A 53 -8.58 8.23 -5.87
CA TYR A 53 -8.47 7.04 -6.71
C TYR A 53 -9.42 7.09 -7.93
N ILE A 54 -10.64 7.61 -7.72
CA ILE A 54 -11.67 7.74 -8.77
C ILE A 54 -11.34 8.87 -9.74
N LEU A 55 -10.84 10.00 -9.22
CA LEU A 55 -10.44 11.16 -10.00
C LEU A 55 -9.00 11.56 -9.68
N PRO A 56 -8.00 10.79 -10.15
CA PRO A 56 -6.61 11.15 -9.99
C PRO A 56 -6.29 12.38 -10.87
N PRO A 57 -5.43 13.31 -10.40
CA PRO A 57 -5.08 14.52 -11.17
C PRO A 57 -4.20 14.28 -12.43
N LEU A 58 -3.95 13.02 -12.83
CA LEU A 58 -3.31 12.62 -14.10
C LEU A 58 -3.51 11.09 -14.31
N LEU A 59 -3.17 10.54 -15.48
CA LEU A 59 -3.19 9.10 -15.86
C LEU A 59 -2.45 8.11 -14.92
N LEU A 60 -1.99 8.54 -13.75
CA LEU A 60 -1.37 7.69 -12.73
C LEU A 60 -2.44 7.05 -11.86
N ARG A 61 -2.81 5.80 -12.17
CA ARG A 61 -3.68 5.00 -11.32
C ARG A 61 -2.91 4.60 -10.06
N PRO A 62 -3.36 4.94 -8.84
CA PRO A 62 -2.72 4.46 -7.63
C PRO A 62 -2.73 2.93 -7.59
N ALA A 63 -1.65 2.31 -7.12
CA ALA A 63 -1.58 0.87 -7.04
C ALA A 63 -2.27 0.38 -5.76
N LEU A 64 -3.47 -0.17 -5.89
CA LEU A 64 -4.09 -0.98 -4.84
C LEU A 64 -3.87 -2.45 -5.18
N ARG A 65 -3.31 -3.21 -4.26
CA ARG A 65 -3.16 -4.66 -4.42
C ARG A 65 -3.85 -5.36 -3.24
N PRO A 66 -4.80 -6.26 -3.49
CA PRO A 66 -5.26 -7.18 -2.47
C PRO A 66 -4.06 -8.02 -2.03
N CYS A 67 -3.75 -7.98 -0.74
CA CYS A 67 -2.86 -8.96 -0.15
C CYS A 67 -3.70 -10.20 0.10
N ALA A 68 -3.33 -11.32 -0.53
CA ALA A 68 -3.88 -12.61 -0.13
C ALA A 68 -3.41 -12.88 1.31
N ARG A 69 -4.27 -12.57 2.30
CA ARG A 69 -4.12 -13.11 3.66
C ARG A 69 -4.18 -14.63 3.52
N ARG A 70 -3.14 -15.30 4.02
CA ARG A 70 -3.08 -16.76 4.07
C ARG A 70 -4.03 -17.31 5.12
#